data_AF-A0A8S9KMT8-F1
#
_entry.id   AF-A0A8S9KMT8-F1
#
_cell.length_a   1.000
_cell.length_b   1.000
_cell.length_c   1.000
_cell.angle_alpha   90.00
_cell.angle_beta   90.00
_cell.angle_gamma   90.00
#
_symmetry.space_group_name_H-M   'P 1'
#
loop_
_entity.id
_entity.type
_entity.pdbx_description
1 polymer ?
#
loop_
_entity_poly.entity_id
_entity_poly.type
_entity_poly.pdbx_seq_one_letter_code
_entity_poly.pdbx_strand_id
1 'polypeptide(L)'
;MMAKGSKCRWGNFIGTIIFPLWIKSENDPLEYVRRAKATMDRKKISLEAFLFYGIIKFTLNFLGGKSVEAFGKRIFGNTSLAFSNVKGPDEEISLFGHPISYVAGSALVGSQVSVFF
;
A
#
# COMPACT_ATOMS: atom_id res chain seq x y z
N MET A 1 18.32 -14.74 -4.69
CA MET A 1 17.40 -15.90 -4.67
C MET A 1 17.18 -16.27 -3.22
N MET A 2 15.94 -16.61 -2.83
CA MET A 2 15.68 -17.04 -1.44
C MET A 2 16.51 -18.28 -1.11
N ALA A 3 16.98 -18.37 0.14
CA ALA A 3 17.70 -19.55 0.61
C ALA A 3 16.85 -20.82 0.44
N LYS A 4 17.50 -21.93 0.07
CA LYS A 4 16.84 -23.23 -0.12
C LYS A 4 16.15 -23.63 1.19
N GLY A 5 14.84 -23.86 1.15
CA GLY A 5 14.04 -24.18 2.34
C GLY A 5 13.43 -22.98 3.07
N SER A 6 13.64 -21.75 2.58
CA SER A 6 12.97 -20.57 3.15
C SER A 6 11.45 -20.67 2.99
N LYS A 7 10.70 -20.46 4.07
CA LYS A 7 9.23 -20.33 4.06
C LYS A 7 8.76 -18.98 3.50
N CYS A 8 9.69 -18.07 3.24
CA CYS A 8 9.36 -16.69 2.90
C CYS A 8 9.14 -16.56 1.38
N ARG A 9 8.07 -15.87 0.99
CA ARG A 9 7.62 -15.74 -0.41
C ARG A 9 8.41 -14.63 -1.09
N TRP A 10 8.87 -14.86 -2.32
CA TRP A 10 9.57 -13.85 -3.11
C TRP A 10 8.59 -12.90 -3.80
N GLY A 11 8.88 -11.60 -3.75
CA GLY A 11 8.16 -10.54 -4.47
C GLY A 11 7.39 -9.58 -3.58
N ASN A 12 6.85 -8.52 -4.20
CA ASN A 12 6.09 -7.49 -3.50
C ASN A 12 4.61 -7.90 -3.39
N PHE A 13 4.11 -7.95 -2.16
CA PHE A 13 2.70 -8.13 -1.85
C PHE A 13 2.13 -6.77 -1.48
N ILE A 14 1.31 -6.21 -2.37
CA ILE A 14 0.68 -4.91 -2.18
C ILE A 14 -0.78 -5.15 -1.86
N GLY A 15 -1.22 -4.67 -0.70
CA GLY A 15 -2.63 -4.55 -0.36
C GLY A 15 -3.07 -3.10 -0.54
N THR A 16 -4.10 -2.86 -1.34
CA THR A 16 -4.71 -1.53 -1.46
C THR A 16 -6.14 -1.61 -0.93
N ILE A 17 -6.49 -0.65 -0.10
CA ILE A 17 -7.83 -0.49 0.45
C ILE A 17 -8.25 0.95 0.18
N ILE A 18 -9.46 1.11 -0.36
CA ILE A 18 -10.07 2.41 -0.58
C ILE A 18 -11.23 2.54 0.39
N PHE A 19 -11.27 3.65 1.13
CA PHE A 19 -12.37 3.96 2.02
C PHE A 19 -12.58 5.47 2.10
N PRO A 20 -13.82 5.92 2.32
CA PRO A 20 -14.11 7.34 2.49
C PRO A 20 -13.52 7.87 3.81
N LEU A 21 -12.88 9.04 3.73
CA LEU A 21 -12.47 9.82 4.90
C LEU A 21 -13.50 10.94 5.13
N TRP A 22 -14.17 10.91 6.27
CA TRP A 22 -15.12 11.96 6.65
C TRP A 22 -14.38 13.10 7.35
N ILE A 23 -13.71 13.94 6.56
CA ILE A 23 -13.06 15.15 7.05
C ILE A 23 -14.14 16.24 7.15
N LYS A 24 -14.79 16.33 8.31
CA LYS A 24 -15.77 17.38 8.63
C LYS A 24 -15.49 17.92 10.02
N SER A 25 -15.95 19.14 10.30
CA SER A 25 -15.94 19.68 11.66
C SER A 25 -16.87 18.83 12.53
N GLU A 26 -16.30 18.11 13.49
CA GLU A 26 -17.03 17.37 14.52
C GLU A 26 -16.77 18.03 15.88
N ASN A 27 -17.71 17.90 16.81
CA ASN A 27 -17.56 18.44 18.17
C ASN A 27 -16.38 17.77 18.91
N ASP A 28 -16.15 16.49 18.64
CA ASP A 28 -14.96 15.76 19.08
C ASP A 28 -14.00 15.60 17.88
N PRO A 29 -12.80 16.20 17.93
CA PRO A 29 -11.83 16.09 16.85
C PRO A 29 -11.27 14.67 16.67
N LEU A 30 -11.49 13.71 17.58
CA LEU A 30 -11.03 12.33 17.40
C LEU A 30 -12.09 11.42 16.76
N GLU A 31 -13.30 11.90 16.54
CA GLU A 31 -14.39 11.05 16.09
C GLU A 31 -14.18 10.51 14.67
N TYR A 32 -13.63 11.31 13.76
CA TYR A 32 -13.23 10.81 12.44
C TYR A 32 -12.11 9.75 12.52
N VAL A 33 -11.20 9.84 13.49
CA VAL A 33 -10.14 8.84 13.71
C VAL A 33 -10.74 7.52 14.17
N ARG A 34 -11.68 7.55 15.12
CA ARG A 34 -12.38 6.35 15.59
C ARG A 34 -13.16 5.68 14.46
N ARG A 35 -13.85 6.46 13.63
CA ARG A 35 -14.59 5.94 12.46
C ARG A 35 -13.65 5.34 11.42
N ALA A 36 -12.54 5.99 11.12
CA ALA A 36 -11.52 5.46 10.21
C ALA A 36 -10.94 4.14 10.74
N LYS A 37 -10.61 4.07 12.04
CA LYS A 37 -10.15 2.84 12.70
C LYS A 37 -11.18 1.73 12.59
N ALA A 38 -12.44 1.98 12.95
CA ALA A 38 -13.49 0.97 12.88
C ALA A 38 -13.72 0.46 11.45
N THR A 39 -13.64 1.34 10.45
CA THR A 39 -13.71 0.97 9.03
C THR A 39 -12.53 0.11 8.63
N MET A 40 -11.32 0.47 9.05
CA MET A 40 -10.10 -0.27 8.76
C MET A 40 -10.09 -1.65 9.43
N ASP A 41 -10.56 -1.76 10.68
CA ASP A 41 -10.68 -3.03 11.40
C ASP A 41 -11.61 -3.99 10.64
N ARG A 42 -12.71 -3.48 10.05
CA ARG A 42 -13.60 -4.26 9.18
C ARG A 42 -12.95 -4.63 7.85
N LYS A 43 -12.20 -3.72 7.22
CA LYS A 43 -11.46 -3.99 5.97
C LYS A 43 -10.31 -4.97 6.19
N LYS A 44 -9.69 -4.99 7.38
CA LYS A 44 -8.62 -5.91 7.74
C LYS A 44 -9.09 -7.36 7.77
N ILE A 45 -10.30 -7.60 8.28
CA ILE A 45 -10.93 -8.93 8.28
C ILE A 45 -11.60 -9.25 6.93
N SER A 46 -11.79 -8.26 6.06
CA SER A 46 -12.30 -8.51 4.71
C SER A 46 -11.19 -9.07 3.80
N LEU A 47 -11.58 -9.85 2.79
CA LEU A 47 -10.65 -10.36 1.78
C LEU A 47 -10.35 -9.33 0.68
N GLU A 48 -10.79 -8.08 0.84
CA GLU A 48 -10.76 -7.07 -0.22
C GLU A 48 -9.35 -6.77 -0.73
N ALA A 49 -8.38 -6.56 0.18
CA ALA A 49 -7.00 -6.29 -0.20
C ALA A 49 -6.38 -7.49 -0.96
N PHE A 50 -6.72 -8.71 -0.56
CA PHE A 50 -6.23 -9.93 -1.20
C PHE A 50 -6.85 -10.12 -2.59
N LEU A 51 -8.16 -9.92 -2.72
CA LEU A 51 -8.86 -9.97 -3.99
C LEU A 51 -8.35 -8.89 -4.95
N PHE A 52 -8.12 -7.67 -4.45
CA PHE A 52 -7.59 -6.57 -5.24
C PHE A 52 -6.18 -6.86 -5.77
N TYR A 53 -5.30 -7.43 -4.94
CA TYR A 53 -3.99 -7.92 -5.39
C TYR A 53 -4.13 -8.97 -6.50
N GLY A 54 -5.07 -9.91 -6.34
CA GLY A 54 -5.39 -10.92 -7.35
C GLY A 54 -5.82 -10.29 -8.68
N ILE A 55 -6.71 -9.29 -8.64
CA ILE A 55 -7.18 -8.55 -9.82
C ILE A 55 -6.02 -7.84 -10.51
N ILE A 56 -5.17 -7.10 -9.78
CA ILE A 56 -4.01 -6.42 -10.38
C ILE A 56 -3.09 -7.42 -11.07
N LYS A 57 -2.78 -8.54 -10.40
CA LYS A 57 -1.89 -9.56 -10.96
C LYS A 57 -2.51 -10.23 -12.19
N PHE A 58 -3.81 -10.50 -12.15
CA PHE A 58 -4.56 -11.02 -13.29
C PHE A 58 -4.53 -10.03 -14.45
N THR A 59 -4.87 -8.76 -14.22
CA THR A 59 -4.82 -7.71 -15.25
C THR A 59 -3.42 -7.57 -15.82
N LEU A 60 -2.37 -7.60 -15.00
CA LEU A 60 -1.00 -7.53 -15.48
C LEU A 60 -0.65 -8.70 -16.41
N ASN A 61 -1.01 -9.92 -16.01
CA ASN A 61 -0.66 -11.14 -16.76
C ASN A 61 -1.49 -11.31 -18.04
N PHE A 62 -2.77 -10.92 -18.03
CA PHE A 62 -3.69 -11.15 -19.16
C PHE A 62 -3.89 -9.92 -20.05
N LEU A 63 -3.93 -8.71 -19.47
CA LEU A 63 -4.26 -7.45 -20.15
C LEU A 63 -3.03 -6.51 -20.28
N GLY A 64 -1.90 -6.89 -19.70
CA GLY A 64 -0.64 -6.17 -19.78
C GLY A 64 -0.53 -4.92 -18.88
N GLY A 65 0.67 -4.34 -18.86
CA GLY A 65 1.02 -3.22 -17.98
C GLY A 65 0.22 -1.94 -18.23
N LYS A 66 -0.12 -1.61 -19.48
CA LYS A 66 -0.91 -0.41 -19.82
C LYS A 66 -2.30 -0.42 -19.17
N SER A 67 -2.91 -1.58 -19.06
CA SER A 67 -4.22 -1.74 -18.42
C SER A 67 -4.14 -1.51 -16.92
N VAL A 68 -3.08 -2.00 -16.28
CA VAL A 68 -2.80 -1.74 -14.85
C VAL A 68 -2.52 -0.26 -14.61
N GLU A 69 -1.76 0.39 -15.50
CA GLU A 69 -1.49 1.82 -15.43
C GLU A 69 -2.77 2.66 -15.52
N ALA A 70 -3.65 2.37 -16.48
CA ALA A 70 -4.94 3.04 -16.63
C ALA A 70 -5.83 2.85 -15.40
N PHE A 71 -5.85 1.64 -14.84
CA PHE A 71 -6.57 1.33 -13.61
C PHE A 71 -6.03 2.12 -12.41
N GLY A 72 -4.71 2.18 -12.25
CA GLY A 72 -4.03 2.99 -11.24
C GLY A 72 -4.37 4.47 -11.37
N LYS A 73 -4.24 5.04 -12.58
CA LYS A 73 -4.61 6.43 -12.88
C LYS A 73 -6.06 6.74 -12.50
N ARG A 74 -6.99 5.81 -12.75
CA ARG A 74 -8.40 5.98 -12.39
C ARG A 74 -8.61 5.95 -10.87
N ILE A 75 -7.94 5.07 -10.14
CA ILE A 75 -8.07 4.99 -8.69
C ILE A 75 -7.45 6.22 -8.02
N PHE A 76 -6.18 6.49 -8.30
CA PHE A 76 -5.45 7.61 -7.68
C PHE A 76 -5.99 8.96 -8.15
N GLY A 77 -6.44 9.08 -9.40
CA GLY A 77 -7.10 10.30 -9.89
C GLY A 77 -8.43 10.63 -9.21
N ASN A 78 -9.11 9.64 -8.63
CA ASN A 78 -10.37 9.81 -7.89
C ASN A 78 -10.19 9.70 -6.36
N THR A 79 -8.95 9.61 -5.88
CA THR A 79 -8.64 9.51 -4.45
C THR A 79 -7.98 10.80 -4.00
N SER A 80 -8.45 11.40 -2.91
CA SER A 80 -7.92 12.68 -2.41
C SER A 80 -6.63 12.54 -1.59
N LEU A 81 -6.42 11.40 -0.94
CA LEU A 81 -5.28 11.13 -0.07
C LEU A 81 -4.88 9.65 -0.18
N ALA A 82 -3.57 9.40 -0.32
CA ALA A 82 -3.01 8.07 -0.25
C ALA A 82 -1.92 8.01 0.83
N PHE A 83 -1.94 6.93 1.60
CA PHE A 83 -0.88 6.58 2.55
C PHE A 83 -0.38 5.18 2.22
N SER A 84 0.93 4.99 2.35
CA SER A 84 1.59 3.69 2.23
C SER A 84 2.20 3.34 3.59
N ASN A 85 2.37 2.04 3.83
CA ASN A 85 3.17 1.52 4.93
C ASN A 85 3.93 0.30 4.41
N VAL A 86 5.25 0.35 4.45
CA VAL A 86 6.13 -0.75 4.03
C VAL A 86 6.87 -1.28 5.25
N LYS A 87 6.65 -2.55 5.60
CA LYS A 87 7.40 -3.19 6.67
C LYS A 87 8.88 -3.29 6.25
N GLY A 88 9.75 -2.69 7.04
CA GLY A 88 11.21 -2.80 6.89
C GLY A 88 11.74 -4.20 7.23
N PRO A 89 13.06 -4.42 7.06
CA PRO A 89 13.72 -5.65 7.48
C PRO A 89 13.64 -5.82 9.00
N ASP A 90 13.49 -7.06 9.46
CA ASP A 90 13.50 -7.41 10.89
C ASP A 90 14.92 -7.46 11.48
N GLU A 91 15.95 -7.47 10.63
CA GLU A 91 17.36 -7.55 10.99
C GLU A 91 18.12 -6.33 10.45
N GLU A 92 19.25 -5.99 11.10
CA GLU A 92 20.14 -4.93 10.59
C GLU A 92 20.71 -5.34 9.22
N ILE A 93 20.59 -4.42 8.27
CA ILE A 93 21.12 -4.61 6.92
C ILE A 93 22.35 -3.74 6.70
N SER A 94 23.32 -4.28 5.98
CA SER A 94 24.53 -3.57 5.57
C SER A 94 24.71 -3.62 4.06
N LEU A 95 25.30 -2.56 3.51
CA LEU A 95 25.72 -2.49 2.13
C LEU A 95 27.25 -2.44 2.09
N PHE A 96 27.87 -3.46 1.50
CA PHE A 96 29.34 -3.60 1.45
C PHE A 96 30.02 -3.51 2.83
N GLY A 97 29.37 -4.03 3.88
CA GLY A 97 29.89 -3.98 5.25
C GLY A 97 29.61 -2.67 5.99
N HIS A 98 29.00 -1.67 5.35
CA HIS A 98 28.55 -0.45 6.00
C HIS A 98 27.09 -0.58 6.43
N PRO A 99 26.75 -0.37 7.72
CA PRO A 99 25.38 -0.46 8.19
C PRO A 99 24.51 0.63 7.56
N ILE A 100 23.28 0.27 7.17
CA ILE A 100 22.33 1.20 6.57
C ILE A 100 21.52 1.85 7.69
N SER A 101 21.58 3.18 7.82
CA SER A 101 20.84 3.93 8.85
C SER A 101 19.45 4.37 8.43
N TYR A 102 19.16 4.45 7.12
CA TYR A 102 17.90 4.96 6.60
C TYR A 102 17.56 4.37 5.24
N VAL A 103 16.28 4.09 5.02
CA VAL A 103 15.72 3.64 3.74
C VAL A 103 14.54 4.53 3.40
N ALA A 104 14.61 5.21 2.24
CA ALA A 104 13.50 5.94 1.66
C ALA A 104 13.01 5.26 0.39
N GLY A 105 11.70 5.06 0.30
CA GLY A 105 11.04 4.77 -0.96
C GLY A 105 10.70 6.06 -1.71
N SER A 106 10.87 6.06 -3.02
CA SER A 106 10.28 7.06 -3.91
C SER A 106 9.41 6.33 -4.92
N ALA A 107 8.20 6.83 -5.16
CA ALA A 107 7.37 6.34 -6.25
C ALA A 107 6.87 7.53 -7.08
N LEU A 108 7.01 7.41 -8.39
CA LEU A 108 6.47 8.36 -9.36
C LEU A 108 5.09 7.87 -9.80
N VAL A 109 4.05 8.37 -9.14
CA VAL A 109 2.65 8.12 -9.57
C VAL A 109 1.94 9.47 -9.69
N GLY A 110 2.20 10.18 -10.80
CA GLY A 110 1.51 11.43 -11.14
C GLY A 110 1.82 12.63 -10.24
N SER A 111 1.02 13.70 -10.35
CA SER A 111 1.28 15.02 -9.73
C SER A 111 0.75 15.17 -8.30
N GLN A 112 0.44 14.08 -7.60
CA GLN A 112 -0.19 14.16 -6.27
C GLN A 112 0.84 14.04 -5.15
N VAL A 113 0.60 14.78 -4.07
CA VAL A 113 1.35 14.69 -2.80
C VAL A 113 1.09 13.31 -2.19
N SER A 114 1.97 12.37 -2.49
CA SER A 114 1.98 11.04 -1.87
C SER A 114 2.87 11.10 -0.65
N VAL A 115 2.28 10.96 0.53
CA VAL A 115 3.05 10.86 1.77
C VAL A 115 3.37 9.38 1.97
N PHE A 116 4.62 9.01 1.66
CA PHE A 116 5.15 7.67 1.93
C PHE A 116 5.63 7.63 3.37
N PHE A 117 5.03 6.74 4.17
CA PHE A 117 5.57 6.30 5.46
C PHE A 117 6.01 4.84 5.33
#